data_AF-A0A7C3XT14-F1
#
_entry.id   AF-A0A7C3XT14-F1
#
_cell.length_a   1.000
_cell.length_b   1.000
_cell.length_c   1.000
_cell.angle_alpha   90.00
_cell.angle_beta   90.00
_cell.angle_gamma   90.00
#
_symmetry.space_group_name_H-M   'P 1'
#
loop_
_entity.id
_entity.type
_entity.pdbx_description
1 polymer ?
#
loop_
_entity_poly.entity_id
_entity_poly.type
_entity_poly.pdbx_seq_one_letter_code
_entity_poly.pdbx_strand_id
1 'polypeptide(L)'
;MRSMESIKEGAVSEDVLSMIAEIAAPRGDARYALELLWRSGKYADAEGSNKILPEHVRKAQSDVLQFPINIIMDLPLHERLFLLSVAKALKKSKSAYVTMGEVESIYRLICEARSIEPRKHTQFWEYLQNLKNLGVLQTKISGSGFKGKTTLIGLMNVPAEALESALSGGI
;
A
#
# COMPACT_ATOMS: atom_id res chain seq x y z
N MET A 1 -22.67 6.45 -10.90
CA MET A 1 -23.05 5.44 -11.92
C MET A 1 -21.91 4.43 -12.03
N ARG A 2 -21.96 3.33 -11.26
CA ARG A 2 -20.99 2.20 -11.33
C ARG A 2 -21.74 1.05 -12.00
N SER A 3 -21.76 1.03 -13.32
CA SER A 3 -22.54 0.06 -14.09
C SER A 3 -21.63 -0.58 -15.14
N MET A 4 -21.49 -1.90 -15.06
CA MET A 4 -21.02 -2.81 -16.11
C MET A 4 -19.53 -2.80 -16.49
N GLU A 5 -18.65 -3.24 -15.60
CA GLU A 5 -17.42 -3.93 -16.03
C GLU A 5 -17.41 -5.33 -15.44
N SER A 6 -18.26 -6.18 -16.00
CA SER A 6 -18.25 -7.61 -15.72
C SER A 6 -17.30 -8.26 -16.72
N ILE A 7 -16.30 -8.97 -16.20
CA ILE A 7 -15.46 -9.86 -17.01
C ILE A 7 -16.40 -10.89 -17.64
N LYS A 8 -16.42 -10.98 -18.97
CA LYS A 8 -17.29 -11.93 -19.68
C LYS A 8 -16.97 -13.36 -19.26
N GLU A 9 -18.01 -14.18 -19.13
CA GLU A 9 -17.88 -15.60 -18.85
C GLU A 9 -17.01 -16.27 -19.94
N GLY A 10 -15.94 -16.96 -19.53
CA GLY A 10 -14.94 -17.54 -20.44
C GLY A 10 -13.82 -16.59 -20.93
N ALA A 11 -13.77 -15.34 -20.46
CA ALA A 11 -12.68 -14.41 -20.81
C ALA A 11 -11.38 -14.68 -20.02
N VAL A 12 -11.42 -15.48 -18.95
CA VAL A 12 -10.27 -15.83 -18.12
C VAL A 12 -10.10 -17.34 -18.12
N SER A 13 -8.88 -17.83 -18.39
CA SER A 13 -8.55 -19.24 -18.28
C SER A 13 -8.05 -19.60 -16.88
N GLU A 14 -8.15 -20.89 -16.51
CA GLU A 14 -7.58 -21.43 -15.27
C GLU A 14 -6.07 -21.18 -15.15
N ASP A 15 -5.34 -21.22 -16.27
CA ASP A 15 -3.90 -20.92 -16.30
C ASP A 15 -3.60 -19.48 -15.88
N VAL A 16 -4.45 -18.53 -16.30
CA VAL A 16 -4.32 -17.12 -15.92
C VAL A 16 -4.66 -16.91 -14.46
N LEU A 17 -5.71 -17.56 -13.95
CA LEU A 17 -6.07 -17.53 -12.53
C LEU A 17 -4.93 -18.11 -11.67
N SER A 18 -4.35 -19.23 -12.10
CA SER A 18 -3.20 -19.88 -11.44
C SER A 18 -1.98 -18.95 -11.42
N MET A 19 -1.65 -18.31 -12.55
CA MET A 19 -0.56 -17.34 -12.62
C MET A 19 -0.78 -16.16 -11.65
N ILE A 20 -2.00 -15.62 -11.58
CA ILE A 20 -2.33 -14.53 -10.64
C ILE A 20 -2.20 -15.01 -9.19
N ALA A 21 -2.67 -16.22 -8.88
CA ALA A 21 -2.56 -16.81 -7.56
C ALA A 21 -1.08 -17.01 -7.16
N GLU A 22 -0.23 -17.52 -8.06
CA GLU A 22 1.20 -17.68 -7.84
C GLU A 22 1.90 -16.34 -7.58
N ILE A 23 1.57 -15.30 -8.35
CA ILE A 23 2.12 -13.95 -8.16
C ILE A 23 1.68 -13.35 -6.81
N ALA A 24 0.45 -13.63 -6.37
CA ALA A 24 -0.09 -13.11 -5.13
C ALA A 24 0.27 -13.92 -3.88
N ALA A 25 0.57 -15.21 -4.03
CA ALA A 25 0.82 -16.15 -2.93
C ALA A 25 1.89 -15.68 -1.93
N PRO A 26 3.04 -15.12 -2.34
CA PRO A 26 4.04 -14.61 -1.39
C PRO A 26 3.51 -13.50 -0.47
N ARG A 27 2.52 -12.73 -0.94
CA ARG A 27 1.86 -11.67 -0.16
C ARG A 27 0.68 -12.19 0.65
N GLY A 28 0.04 -13.29 0.23
CA GLY A 28 -1.18 -13.82 0.84
C GLY A 28 -2.36 -12.85 0.77
N ASP A 29 -2.34 -11.90 -0.18
CA ASP A 29 -3.31 -10.82 -0.27
C ASP A 29 -4.27 -11.04 -1.45
N ALA A 30 -5.51 -11.43 -1.12
CA ALA A 30 -6.58 -11.60 -2.09
C ALA A 30 -6.94 -10.28 -2.81
N ARG A 31 -6.76 -9.12 -2.17
CA ARG A 31 -6.99 -7.82 -2.85
C ARG A 31 -5.96 -7.58 -3.93
N TYR A 32 -4.70 -7.93 -3.68
CA TYR A 32 -3.67 -7.84 -4.71
C TYR A 32 -3.95 -8.78 -5.89
N ALA A 33 -4.42 -10.00 -5.63
CA ALA A 33 -4.84 -10.92 -6.69
C ALA A 33 -6.00 -10.35 -7.53
N LEU A 34 -7.02 -9.79 -6.87
CA LEU A 34 -8.18 -9.16 -7.53
C LEU A 34 -7.77 -7.92 -8.35
N GLU A 35 -6.87 -7.09 -7.82
CA GLU A 35 -6.34 -5.92 -8.52
C GLU A 35 -5.53 -6.33 -9.76
N LEU A 36 -4.69 -7.36 -9.63
CA LEU A 36 -3.94 -7.91 -10.75
C LEU A 36 -4.89 -8.39 -11.85
N LEU A 37 -5.95 -9.12 -11.47
CA LEU A 37 -6.96 -9.62 -12.40
C LEU A 37 -7.70 -8.48 -13.10
N TRP A 38 -8.16 -7.49 -12.34
CA TRP A 38 -8.90 -6.34 -12.87
C TRP A 38 -8.07 -5.55 -13.87
N ARG A 39 -6.81 -5.23 -13.55
CA ARG A 39 -5.91 -4.53 -14.48
C ARG A 39 -5.55 -5.37 -15.70
N SER A 40 -5.38 -6.67 -15.53
CA SER A 40 -5.19 -7.58 -16.67
C SER A 40 -6.37 -7.53 -17.63
N GLY A 41 -7.60 -7.38 -17.11
CA GLY A 41 -8.80 -7.10 -17.90
C GLY A 41 -8.71 -5.77 -18.64
N LYS A 42 -8.26 -4.71 -17.97
CA LYS A 42 -8.06 -3.39 -18.60
C LYS A 42 -7.06 -3.38 -19.75
N TYR A 43 -5.96 -4.12 -19.62
CA TYR A 43 -5.01 -4.28 -20.73
C TYR A 43 -5.61 -5.09 -21.88
N ALA A 44 -6.34 -6.16 -21.56
CA ALA A 44 -7.04 -6.95 -22.59
C ALA A 44 -8.02 -6.07 -23.38
N ASP A 45 -8.82 -5.26 -22.69
CA ASP A 45 -9.77 -4.34 -23.31
C ASP A 45 -9.06 -3.27 -24.17
N ALA A 46 -7.99 -2.67 -23.65
CA ALA A 46 -7.20 -1.67 -24.36
C ALA A 46 -6.54 -2.23 -25.64
N GLU A 47 -6.21 -3.52 -25.63
CA GLU A 47 -5.61 -4.24 -26.76
C GLU A 47 -6.66 -4.90 -27.68
N GLY A 48 -7.96 -4.73 -27.40
CA GLY A 48 -9.05 -5.34 -28.16
C GLY A 48 -9.13 -6.86 -28.04
N SER A 49 -8.50 -7.43 -27.01
CA SER A 49 -8.50 -8.86 -26.76
C SER A 49 -9.76 -9.29 -26.01
N ASN A 50 -10.50 -10.25 -26.58
CA ASN A 50 -11.67 -10.85 -25.94
C ASN A 50 -11.33 -11.79 -24.76
N LYS A 51 -10.03 -12.01 -24.48
CA LYS A 51 -9.54 -12.86 -23.40
C LYS A 51 -8.39 -12.18 -22.67
N ILE A 52 -8.30 -12.42 -21.36
CA ILE A 52 -7.11 -12.09 -20.58
C ILE A 52 -6.03 -13.12 -20.91
N LEU A 53 -4.89 -12.63 -21.40
CA LEU A 53 -3.72 -13.44 -21.73
C LEU A 53 -2.66 -13.27 -20.63
N PRO A 54 -1.73 -14.24 -20.49
CA PRO A 54 -0.61 -14.11 -19.55
C PRO A 54 0.19 -12.81 -19.73
N GLU A 55 0.32 -12.28 -20.94
CA GLU A 55 0.99 -10.98 -21.16
C GLU A 55 0.25 -9.80 -20.54
N HIS A 56 -1.08 -9.81 -20.50
CA HIS A 56 -1.84 -8.77 -19.78
C HIS A 56 -1.57 -8.84 -18.28
N VAL A 57 -1.38 -10.05 -17.73
CA VAL A 57 -0.99 -10.26 -16.33
C VAL A 57 0.42 -9.75 -16.07
N ARG A 58 1.38 -9.98 -16.98
CA ARG A 58 2.75 -9.43 -16.85
C ARG A 58 2.75 -7.90 -16.92
N LYS A 59 1.99 -7.30 -17.84
CA LYS A 59 1.78 -5.85 -17.94
C LYS A 59 1.16 -5.30 -16.66
N ALA A 60 0.11 -5.94 -16.16
CA ALA A 60 -0.51 -5.60 -14.88
C ALA A 60 0.50 -5.70 -13.74
N GLN A 61 1.29 -6.76 -13.66
CA GLN A 61 2.30 -6.91 -12.61
C GLN A 61 3.35 -5.78 -12.63
N SER A 62 3.81 -5.36 -13.82
CA SER A 62 4.73 -4.22 -13.93
C SER A 62 4.09 -2.89 -13.51
N ASP A 63 2.79 -2.71 -13.74
CA ASP A 63 2.05 -1.49 -13.38
C ASP A 63 1.55 -1.47 -11.92
N VAL A 64 1.29 -2.64 -11.32
CA VAL A 64 0.80 -2.77 -9.93
C VAL A 64 1.93 -2.54 -8.91
N LEU A 65 3.15 -2.25 -9.37
CA LEU A 65 4.18 -1.63 -8.53
C LEU A 65 3.78 -0.25 -7.98
N GLN A 66 2.63 0.29 -8.37
CA GLN A 66 2.04 1.49 -7.80
C GLN A 66 0.74 1.15 -7.06
N PHE A 67 0.81 1.09 -5.73
CA PHE A 67 -0.41 1.15 -4.90
C PHE A 67 -1.23 2.39 -5.33
N PRO A 68 -2.54 2.25 -5.62
CA PRO A 68 -3.31 3.33 -6.21
C PRO A 68 -3.31 4.57 -5.30
N ILE A 69 -2.75 5.68 -5.79
CA ILE A 69 -2.57 6.88 -4.96
C ILE A 69 -3.90 7.47 -4.47
N ASN A 70 -4.96 7.26 -5.24
CA ASN A 70 -6.33 7.62 -4.86
C ASN A 70 -6.78 6.96 -3.56
N ILE A 71 -6.42 5.68 -3.33
CA ILE A 71 -6.78 5.00 -2.07
C ILE A 71 -6.11 5.67 -0.88
N ILE A 72 -4.85 6.12 -1.04
CA ILE A 72 -4.11 6.85 0.00
C ILE A 72 -4.77 8.21 0.27
N MET A 73 -5.26 8.88 -0.78
CA MET A 73 -5.91 10.18 -0.65
C MET A 73 -7.29 10.10 0.03
N ASP A 74 -7.99 8.98 -0.12
CA ASP A 74 -9.28 8.72 0.52
C ASP A 74 -9.18 8.34 2.01
N LEU A 75 -7.96 8.15 2.52
CA LEU A 75 -7.75 7.79 3.93
C LEU A 75 -8.14 8.95 4.88
N PRO A 76 -8.61 8.62 6.11
CA PRO A 76 -8.79 9.59 7.17
C PRO A 76 -7.54 10.43 7.39
N LEU A 77 -7.72 11.71 7.74
CA LEU A 77 -6.63 12.67 7.91
C LEU A 77 -5.46 12.13 8.72
N HIS A 78 -5.71 11.55 9.90
CA HIS A 78 -4.64 11.06 10.76
C HIS A 78 -3.96 9.79 10.24
N GLU A 79 -4.63 8.96 9.44
CA GLU A 79 -3.99 7.83 8.75
C GLU A 79 -3.06 8.33 7.64
N ARG A 80 -3.45 9.37 6.90
CA ARG A 80 -2.57 10.05 5.93
C ARG A 80 -1.36 10.68 6.60
N LEU A 81 -1.56 11.37 7.73
CA LEU A 81 -0.48 11.95 8.51
C LEU A 81 0.48 10.89 9.07
N PHE A 82 -0.06 9.76 9.56
CA PHE A 82 0.74 8.63 10.00
C PHE A 82 1.59 8.08 8.86
N LEU A 83 0.97 7.83 7.69
CA LEU A 83 1.66 7.29 6.52
C LEU A 83 2.75 8.24 6.00
N LEU A 84 2.48 9.55 5.99
CA LEU A 84 3.49 10.58 5.67
C LEU A 84 4.66 10.54 6.66
N SER A 85 4.37 10.31 7.94
CA SER A 85 5.40 10.20 8.99
C SER A 85 6.30 8.98 8.77
N VAL A 86 5.72 7.83 8.40
CA VAL A 86 6.48 6.62 8.04
C VAL A 86 7.37 6.88 6.82
N ALA A 87 6.82 7.50 5.77
CA ALA A 87 7.58 7.81 4.54
C ALA A 87 8.78 8.72 4.84
N LYS A 88 8.57 9.80 5.61
CA LYS A 88 9.65 10.71 6.04
C LYS A 88 10.68 10.02 6.94
N ALA A 89 10.24 9.18 7.87
CA ALA A 89 11.13 8.42 8.75
C ALA A 89 12.06 7.50 7.96
N LEU A 90 11.51 6.72 7.03
CA LEU A 90 12.28 5.78 6.19
C LEU A 90 13.28 6.51 5.30
N LYS A 91 12.87 7.63 4.70
CA LYS A 91 13.74 8.45 3.86
C LYS A 91 14.88 9.09 4.68
N LYS A 92 14.59 9.56 5.89
CA LYS A 92 15.61 10.14 6.80
C LYS A 92 16.60 9.08 7.29
N SER A 93 16.11 7.90 7.68
CA SER A 93 16.95 6.82 8.22
C SER A 93 17.72 6.05 7.15
N LYS A 94 17.30 6.12 5.88
CA LYS A 94 17.80 5.29 4.77
C LYS A 94 17.77 3.79 5.11
N SER A 95 16.82 3.39 5.95
CA SER A 95 16.63 2.01 6.42
C SER A 95 15.34 1.43 5.84
N ALA A 96 15.30 0.11 5.67
CA ALA A 96 14.10 -0.62 5.26
C ALA A 96 12.99 -0.58 6.34
N TYR A 97 13.36 -0.29 7.59
CA TYR A 97 12.44 -0.24 8.72
C TYR A 97 12.75 0.93 9.65
N VAL A 98 11.71 1.45 10.27
CA VAL A 98 11.74 2.47 11.33
C VAL A 98 10.95 2.01 12.54
N THR A 99 11.28 2.51 13.71
CA THR A 99 10.58 2.18 14.95
C THR A 99 9.28 2.98 15.09
N MET A 100 8.31 2.43 15.83
CA MET A 100 7.07 3.16 16.17
C MET A 100 7.34 4.52 16.82
N GLY A 101 8.36 4.62 17.70
CA GLY A 101 8.71 5.86 18.37
C GLY A 101 9.26 6.94 17.44
N GLU A 102 10.04 6.57 16.42
CA GLU A 102 10.50 7.49 15.38
C GLU A 102 9.32 8.03 14.55
N VAL A 103 8.40 7.15 14.17
CA VAL A 103 7.20 7.53 13.41
C VAL A 103 6.33 8.48 14.23
N GLU A 104 6.09 8.17 15.50
CA GLU A 104 5.29 9.03 16.40
C GLU A 104 5.92 10.42 16.58
N SER A 105 7.24 10.48 16.72
CA SER A 105 7.96 11.75 16.86
C SER A 105 7.78 12.64 15.62
N ILE A 106 7.90 12.07 14.42
CA ILE A 106 7.70 12.81 13.17
C ILE A 106 6.23 13.22 12.99
N TYR A 107 5.29 12.35 13.34
CA TYR A 107 3.86 12.67 13.28
C TYR A 107 3.49 13.88 14.12
N ARG A 108 4.01 13.96 15.36
CA ARG A 108 3.76 15.11 16.23
C ARG A 108 4.28 16.41 15.63
N LEU A 109 5.50 16.39 15.06
CA LEU A 109 6.07 17.54 14.36
C LEU A 109 5.24 17.97 13.14
N ILE A 110 4.72 17.02 12.37
CA ILE A 110 3.85 17.29 11.22
C ILE A 110 2.53 17.93 11.68
N CYS A 111 1.94 17.40 12.76
CA CYS A 111 0.71 17.92 13.33
C CYS A 111 0.91 19.36 13.82
N GLU A 112 2.00 19.62 14.55
CA GLU A 112 2.38 20.95 15.02
C GLU A 112 2.57 21.94 13.86
N ALA A 113 3.35 21.57 12.84
CA ALA A 113 3.61 22.41 11.68
C ALA A 113 2.36 22.75 10.85
N ARG A 114 1.30 21.93 10.95
CA ARG A 114 0.01 22.14 10.27
C ARG A 114 -1.10 22.63 11.20
N SER A 115 -0.79 22.95 12.47
CA SER A 115 -1.79 23.34 13.47
C SER A 115 -2.93 22.32 13.64
N ILE A 116 -2.62 21.03 13.52
CA ILE A 116 -3.53 19.91 13.73
C ILE A 116 -3.26 19.33 15.12
N GLU A 117 -4.31 19.02 15.89
CA GLU A 117 -4.13 18.36 17.18
C GLU A 117 -3.67 16.90 17.00
N PRO A 118 -2.54 16.49 17.61
CA PRO A 118 -2.08 15.12 17.53
C PRO A 118 -2.97 14.17 18.32
N ARG A 119 -3.21 12.98 17.77
CA ARG A 119 -3.99 11.93 18.44
C ARG A 119 -3.17 11.21 19.51
N LYS A 120 -3.88 10.61 20.47
CA LYS A 120 -3.26 9.87 21.57
C LYS A 120 -2.57 8.60 21.05
N HIS A 121 -1.56 8.15 21.80
CA HIS A 121 -0.75 6.97 21.45
C HIS A 121 -1.60 5.71 21.18
N THR A 122 -2.74 5.55 21.86
CA THR A 122 -3.64 4.40 21.67
C THR A 122 -4.22 4.32 20.26
N GLN A 123 -4.57 5.46 19.65
CA GLN A 123 -5.11 5.52 18.28
C GLN A 123 -4.02 5.28 17.23
N PHE A 124 -2.76 5.49 17.60
CA PHE A 124 -1.62 5.28 16.72
C PHE A 124 -1.44 3.80 16.33
N TRP A 125 -1.78 2.89 17.25
CA TRP A 125 -1.80 1.46 16.96
C TRP A 125 -2.89 1.06 15.97
N GLU A 126 -4.07 1.68 16.08
CA GLU A 126 -5.20 1.46 15.16
C GLU A 126 -4.81 1.87 13.73
N TYR A 127 -4.20 3.05 13.56
CA TYR A 127 -3.73 3.50 12.23
C TYR A 127 -2.72 2.53 11.63
N LEU A 128 -1.78 2.03 12.44
CA LEU A 128 -0.82 1.03 11.98
C LEU A 128 -1.51 -0.26 11.52
N GLN A 129 -2.47 -0.77 12.29
CA GLN A 129 -3.20 -1.98 11.91
C GLN A 129 -4.05 -1.76 10.66
N ASN A 130 -4.73 -0.63 10.53
CA ASN A 130 -5.54 -0.30 9.35
C ASN A 130 -4.67 -0.24 8.09
N LEU A 131 -3.54 0.48 8.15
CA LEU A 131 -2.61 0.62 7.02
C LEU A 131 -1.87 -0.68 6.69
N LYS A 132 -1.60 -1.52 7.70
CA LYS A 132 -1.09 -2.88 7.49
C LYS A 132 -2.14 -3.76 6.81
N ASN A 133 -3.38 -3.70 7.28
CA ASN A 133 -4.49 -4.43 6.66
C ASN A 133 -4.68 -3.97 5.22
N LEU A 134 -4.54 -2.68 4.92
CA LEU A 134 -4.57 -2.17 3.55
C LEU A 134 -3.41 -2.67 2.67
N GLY A 135 -2.36 -3.29 3.23
CA GLY A 135 -1.22 -3.80 2.47
C GLY A 135 -0.20 -2.72 2.10
N VAL A 136 -0.32 -1.52 2.69
CA VAL A 136 0.61 -0.41 2.49
C VAL A 136 1.84 -0.58 3.38
N LEU A 137 1.61 -1.04 4.62
CA LEU A 137 2.63 -1.22 5.64
C LEU A 137 2.87 -2.69 5.97
N GLN A 138 4.10 -2.99 6.36
CA GLN A 138 4.48 -4.23 7.01
C GLN A 138 5.10 -3.95 8.38
N THR A 139 4.94 -4.91 9.30
CA THR A 139 5.44 -4.79 10.67
C THR A 139 6.23 -6.02 11.06
N LYS A 140 7.35 -5.84 11.77
CA LYS A 140 8.09 -6.92 12.45
C LYS A 140 8.45 -6.53 13.87
N ILE A 141 8.66 -7.50 14.75
CA ILE A 141 9.16 -7.25 16.11
C ILE A 141 10.68 -7.06 16.03
N SER A 142 11.22 -6.11 16.79
CA SER A 142 12.66 -5.89 16.88
C SER A 142 13.40 -7.10 17.46
N GLY A 143 14.52 -7.46 16.83
CA GLY A 143 15.43 -8.49 17.33
C GLY A 143 16.50 -7.95 18.29
N SER A 144 17.57 -8.71 18.48
CA SER A 144 18.76 -8.29 19.24
C SER A 144 19.36 -7.00 18.65
N GLY A 145 19.56 -5.98 19.48
CA GLY A 145 20.11 -4.67 19.08
C GLY A 145 19.22 -3.46 19.43
N PHE A 146 17.97 -3.67 19.82
CA PHE A 146 17.06 -2.61 20.30
C PHE A 146 16.89 -2.68 21.83
N LYS A 147 16.74 -1.52 22.48
CA LYS A 147 16.36 -1.46 23.91
C LYS A 147 14.89 -1.88 24.04
N GLY A 148 14.67 -3.16 24.34
CA GLY A 148 13.34 -3.75 24.51
C GLY A 148 12.71 -4.26 23.20
N LYS A 149 11.47 -4.75 23.30
CA LYS A 149 10.66 -5.15 22.13
C LYS A 149 9.95 -3.92 21.60
N THR A 150 10.26 -3.52 20.37
CA THR A 150 9.56 -2.44 19.66
C THR A 150 9.05 -2.93 18.30
N THR A 151 8.02 -2.27 17.79
CA THR A 151 7.48 -2.55 16.46
C THR A 151 8.29 -1.79 15.42
N LEU A 152 8.83 -2.55 14.47
CA LEU A 152 9.48 -2.04 13.28
C LEU A 152 8.47 -1.98 12.14
N ILE A 153 8.42 -0.85 11.46
CA ILE A 153 7.43 -0.49 10.43
C ILE A 153 8.18 -0.24 9.13
N GLY A 154 7.71 -0.83 8.03
CA GLY A 154 8.24 -0.61 6.69
C GLY A 154 7.12 -0.48 5.65
N LEU A 155 7.47 0.03 4.47
CA LEU A 155 6.57 0.09 3.31
C LEU A 155 6.69 -1.23 2.52
N MET A 156 5.57 -1.75 2.02
CA MET A 156 5.58 -2.96 1.17
C MET A 156 5.81 -2.63 -0.30
N ASN A 157 4.88 -1.85 -0.88
CA ASN A 157 4.73 -1.77 -2.34
C ASN A 157 4.69 -0.32 -2.84
N VAL A 158 5.20 0.63 -2.05
CA VAL A 158 5.17 2.05 -2.42
C VAL A 158 6.50 2.71 -2.07
N PRO A 159 7.16 3.39 -3.02
CA PRO A 159 8.34 4.18 -2.72
C PRO A 159 8.01 5.28 -1.71
N ALA A 160 8.86 5.44 -0.69
CA ALA A 160 8.70 6.47 0.33
C ALA A 160 8.62 7.88 -0.29
N GLU A 161 9.38 8.13 -1.37
CA GLU A 161 9.39 9.41 -2.07
C GLU A 161 8.07 9.72 -2.78
N ALA A 162 7.48 8.73 -3.46
CA ALA A 162 6.18 8.89 -4.11
C ALA A 162 5.08 9.20 -3.09
N LEU A 163 5.09 8.49 -1.95
CA LEU A 163 4.16 8.74 -0.84
C LEU A 163 4.33 10.13 -0.24
N GLU A 164 5.57 10.53 0.05
CA GLU A 164 5.85 11.83 0.62
C GLU A 164 5.40 12.96 -0.31
N SER A 165 5.69 12.86 -1.61
CA SER A 165 5.32 13.86 -2.61
C SER A 165 3.80 14.03 -2.69
N ALA A 166 3.07 12.92 -2.80
CA ALA A 166 1.62 12.94 -2.92
C ALA A 166 0.92 13.45 -1.64
N LEU A 167 1.37 13.02 -0.46
CA LEU A 167 0.75 13.38 0.82
C LEU A 167 1.17 14.77 1.31
N SER A 168 2.34 15.28 0.94
CA SER A 168 2.79 16.60 1.39
C SER A 168 2.00 17.74 0.77
N GLY A 169 1.52 17.58 -0.47
CA GLY A 169 0.70 18.58 -1.18
C GLY A 169 -0.81 18.42 -0.99
N GLY A 170 -1.27 17.28 -0.46
CA GLY A 170 -2.69 16.93 -0.35
C GLY A 170 -3.27 16.96 1.08
N ILE A 171 -2.49 17.40 2.08
CA ILE A 171 -2.89 17.50 3.49
C ILE A 171 -2.69 18.93 4.00
#